data_AF-A0A7W4I376-F1
#
_entry.id   AF-A0A7W4I376-F1
#
_cell.length_a   1.000
_cell.length_b   1.000
_cell.length_c   1.000
_cell.angle_alpha   90.00
_cell.angle_beta   90.00
_cell.angle_gamma   90.00
#
_symmetry.space_group_name_H-M   'P 1'
#
loop_
_entity.id
_entity.type
_entity.pdbx_description
1 polymer ?
#
loop_
_entity_poly.entity_id
_entity_poly.type
_entity_poly.pdbx_seq_one_letter_code
_entity_poly.pdbx_strand_id
1 'polypeptide(L)'
;MTSKDEQSRRLPAVMDSKQAAEYLGVSYGRLRNLIWLGLGPKSFSFGKRDRRFRVSDLDAFIAAKVGDVPAEPVVKRRPGRPRKGRTDFVVIMAVGVAAVAIGVVWLIVAAFGH
;
A
#
# COMPACT_ATOMS: atom_id res chain seq x y z
N MET A 1 7.45 31.93 21.46
CA MET A 1 7.62 30.48 21.71
C MET A 1 6.23 29.84 21.79
N THR A 2 5.42 29.90 20.72
CA THR A 2 3.96 29.65 20.83
C THR A 2 3.36 28.90 19.65
N SER A 3 4.17 28.26 18.80
CA SER A 3 3.65 27.70 17.54
C SER A 3 3.22 26.23 17.63
N LYS A 4 3.82 25.43 18.52
CA LYS A 4 3.58 23.98 18.53
C LYS A 4 2.34 23.60 19.35
N ASP A 5 2.16 24.22 20.52
CA ASP A 5 1.03 23.91 21.41
C ASP A 5 -0.32 24.36 20.84
N GLU A 6 -0.35 25.48 20.12
CA GLU A 6 -1.57 25.96 19.49
C GLU A 6 -1.94 25.15 18.24
N GLN A 7 -0.95 24.70 17.46
CA GLN A 7 -1.18 23.77 16.36
C GLN A 7 -1.74 22.44 16.87
N SER A 8 -1.21 21.90 17.97
CA SER A 8 -1.74 20.67 18.58
C SER A 8 -3.19 20.79 19.05
N ARG A 9 -3.65 21.98 19.48
CA ARG A 9 -5.05 22.21 19.87
C ARG A 9 -6.03 22.22 18.70
N ARG A 10 -5.57 22.56 17.49
CA ARG A 10 -6.41 22.59 16.28
C ARG A 10 -6.45 21.26 15.54
N LEU A 11 -5.49 20.38 15.80
CA LEU A 11 -5.42 19.07 15.16
C LEU A 11 -6.36 18.08 15.86
N PRO A 12 -7.05 17.21 15.10
CA PRO A 12 -7.84 16.16 15.71
C PRO A 12 -6.92 15.21 16.50
N ALA A 13 -7.36 14.77 17.69
CA ALA A 13 -6.59 13.86 18.54
C ALA A 13 -6.18 12.56 17.81
N VAL A 14 -6.94 12.21 16.78
CA VAL A 14 -6.75 11.03 15.95
C VAL A 14 -6.88 11.39 14.48
N MET A 15 -5.92 10.95 13.67
CA MET A 15 -5.88 11.14 12.23
C MET A 15 -6.14 9.84 11.48
N ASP A 16 -6.75 9.95 10.30
CA ASP A 16 -6.76 8.86 9.34
C ASP A 16 -5.39 8.67 8.67
N SER A 17 -5.27 7.61 7.86
CA SER A 17 -4.02 7.29 7.18
C SER A 17 -3.60 8.33 6.12
N LYS A 18 -4.52 9.11 5.54
CA LYS A 18 -4.20 10.18 4.58
C LYS A 18 -3.69 11.42 5.32
N GLN A 19 -4.41 11.84 6.35
CA GLN A 19 -4.05 12.95 7.23
C GLN A 19 -2.72 12.69 7.93
N ALA A 20 -2.47 11.47 8.41
CA ALA A 20 -1.20 11.11 9.01
C ALA A 20 -0.03 11.17 8.02
N ALA A 21 -0.26 10.81 6.75
CA ALA A 21 0.77 10.92 5.72
C ALA A 21 1.10 12.38 5.40
N GLU A 22 0.08 13.23 5.31
CA GLU A 22 0.22 14.68 5.14
C GLU A 22 0.95 15.32 6.32
N TYR A 23 0.58 14.96 7.55
CA TYR A 23 1.23 15.42 8.77
C TYR A 23 2.72 15.06 8.82
N LEU A 24 3.08 13.85 8.38
CA LEU A 24 4.47 13.40 8.29
C LEU A 24 5.21 13.94 7.04
N GLY A 25 4.54 14.65 6.14
CA GLY A 25 5.12 15.13 4.89
C GLY A 25 5.51 14.02 3.90
N VAL A 26 4.87 12.84 3.97
CA VAL A 26 5.16 11.68 3.11
C VAL A 26 3.95 11.30 2.27
N SER A 27 4.18 10.54 1.19
CA SER A 27 3.06 10.00 0.41
C SER A 27 2.34 8.89 1.18
N TYR A 28 1.02 8.78 0.99
CA TYR A 28 0.19 7.72 1.58
C TYR A 28 0.76 6.31 1.31
N GLY A 29 1.23 6.06 0.09
CA GLY A 29 1.85 4.78 -0.27
C GLY A 29 3.14 4.50 0.51
N ARG A 30 3.96 5.53 0.76
CA ARG A 30 5.18 5.42 1.57
C ARG A 30 4.83 5.13 3.03
N LEU A 31 3.86 5.82 3.61
CA LEU A 31 3.38 5.53 4.96
C LEU A 31 2.86 4.09 5.08
N ARG A 32 2.05 3.64 4.11
CA ARG A 32 1.56 2.26 4.07
C ARG A 32 2.70 1.24 4.00
N ASN A 33 3.73 1.52 3.20
CA ASN A 33 4.90 0.66 3.10
C ASN A 33 5.68 0.59 4.41
N LEU A 34 5.89 1.73 5.09
CA LEU A 34 6.55 1.78 6.40
C LEU A 34 5.81 0.93 7.44
N ILE A 35 4.49 1.04 7.49
CA ILE A 35 3.69 0.26 8.44
C ILE A 35 3.75 -1.23 8.10
N TRP A 36 3.73 -1.59 6.81
CA TRP A 36 3.86 -2.99 6.39
C TRP A 36 5.22 -3.59 6.77
N LEU A 37 6.28 -2.78 6.73
CA LEU A 37 7.63 -3.15 7.16
C LEU A 37 7.83 -3.12 8.69
N GLY A 38 6.83 -2.72 9.47
CA GLY A 38 6.96 -2.56 10.93
C GLY A 38 7.82 -1.36 11.37
N LEU A 39 8.18 -0.48 10.43
CA LEU A 39 9.03 0.71 10.64
C LEU A 39 8.22 2.01 10.67
N GLY A 40 6.89 1.92 10.70
CA GLY A 40 5.99 3.06 10.70
C GLY A 40 5.59 3.52 12.11
N PRO A 41 4.88 4.65 12.21
CA PRO A 41 4.31 5.12 13.47
C PRO A 41 3.30 4.11 14.02
N LYS A 42 3.14 4.10 15.35
CA LYS A 42 2.16 3.26 16.02
C LYS A 42 0.75 3.63 15.53
N SER A 43 -0.02 2.61 15.20
CA SER A 43 -1.38 2.75 14.66
C SER A 43 -2.32 1.80 15.37
N PHE A 44 -3.57 2.19 15.48
CA PHE A 44 -4.63 1.33 16.01
C PHE A 44 -5.70 1.14 14.94
N SER A 45 -6.32 -0.04 14.92
CA SER A 45 -7.24 -0.47 13.86
C SER A 45 -8.61 -0.78 14.46
N PHE A 46 -9.67 -0.18 13.93
CA PHE A 46 -11.06 -0.53 14.28
C PHE A 46 -11.66 -1.54 13.28
N GLY A 47 -10.86 -2.52 12.86
CA GLY A 47 -11.21 -3.49 11.83
C GLY A 47 -10.08 -3.73 10.84
N LYS A 48 -10.38 -4.36 9.69
CA LYS A 48 -9.35 -4.78 8.71
C LYS A 48 -8.79 -3.63 7.85
N ARG A 49 -9.51 -2.50 7.71
CA ARG A 49 -9.16 -1.43 6.76
C ARG A 49 -9.00 -0.04 7.38
N ASP A 50 -9.63 0.21 8.53
CA ASP A 50 -9.61 1.54 9.15
C ASP A 50 -8.52 1.63 10.22
N ARG A 51 -7.35 2.09 9.77
CA ARG A 51 -6.22 2.44 10.63
C ARG A 51 -6.24 3.92 10.97
N ARG A 52 -6.08 4.18 12.26
CA ARG A 52 -6.06 5.49 12.88
C ARG A 52 -4.74 5.71 13.61
N PHE A 53 -4.29 6.95 13.62
CA PHE A 53 -3.01 7.36 14.20
C PHE A 53 -3.26 8.44 15.23
N ARG A 54 -2.69 8.30 16.42
CA ARG A 54 -2.70 9.38 17.41
C ARG A 54 -1.62 10.38 17.04
N VAL A 55 -1.90 11.67 17.23
CA VAL A 55 -0.90 12.72 16.98
C VAL A 55 0.35 12.48 17.83
N SER A 56 0.20 12.06 19.08
CA SER A 56 1.30 11.72 19.98
C SER A 56 2.23 10.61 19.43
N ASP A 57 1.67 9.62 18.74
CA ASP A 57 2.45 8.52 18.16
C ASP A 57 3.19 8.97 16.89
N LEU A 58 2.60 9.90 16.12
CA LEU A 58 3.25 10.54 14.97
C LEU A 58 4.39 11.44 15.41
N ASP A 59 4.18 12.26 16.45
CA ASP A 59 5.22 13.09 17.05
C ASP A 59 6.36 12.25 17.63
N ALA A 60 6.05 11.17 18.34
CA ALA A 60 7.05 10.24 18.86
C ALA A 60 7.86 9.59 17.72
N PHE A 61 7.20 9.26 16.61
CA PHE A 61 7.87 8.73 15.42
C PHE A 61 8.79 9.76 14.77
N ILE A 62 8.36 11.02 14.65
CA ILE A 62 9.21 12.12 14.17
C ILE A 62 10.40 12.28 15.10
N ALA A 63 10.19 12.36 16.42
CA ALA A 63 11.25 12.51 17.40
C ALA A 63 12.28 11.37 17.33
N ALA A 64 11.81 10.12 17.19
CA ALA A 64 12.67 8.96 17.04
C ALA A 64 13.49 8.98 15.73
N LYS A 65 12.96 9.58 14.66
CA LYS A 65 13.66 9.70 13.37
C LYS A 65 14.54 10.93 13.25
N VAL A 66 14.20 12.05 13.90
CA VAL A 66 14.97 13.30 13.87
C VAL A 66 16.30 13.18 14.62
N GLY A 67 16.43 12.23 15.55
CA GLY A 67 17.72 11.88 16.18
C GLY A 67 18.72 11.15 15.27
N ASP A 68 18.34 10.77 14.05
CA ASP A 68 19.09 9.84 13.19
C ASP A 68 19.12 10.29 11.71
N VAL A 69 19.51 11.55 11.44
CA VAL A 69 19.56 12.08 10.06
C VAL A 69 20.82 12.91 9.78
N PRO A 70 21.81 12.38 9.03
CA PRO A 70 22.34 13.12 7.91
C PRO A 70 21.29 13.07 6.78
N ALA A 71 20.90 14.25 6.29
CA ALA A 71 19.88 14.40 5.27
C ALA A 71 20.38 13.83 3.93
N GLU A 72 20.17 12.54 3.68
CA GLU A 72 20.48 11.99 2.38
C GLU A 72 19.49 12.54 1.34
N PRO A 73 19.99 13.10 0.22
CA PRO A 73 19.13 13.62 -0.84
C PRO A 73 18.28 12.47 -1.38
N VAL A 74 16.98 12.71 -1.48
CA VAL A 74 16.01 11.76 -2.05
C VAL A 74 16.40 11.47 -3.49
N VAL A 75 17.20 10.43 -3.69
CA VAL A 75 17.51 9.86 -5.00
C VAL A 75 16.22 9.21 -5.51
N LYS A 76 15.44 9.97 -6.29
CA LYS A 76 14.33 9.43 -7.09
C LYS A 76 14.89 8.45 -8.12
N ARG A 77 14.98 7.16 -7.78
CA ARG A 77 15.34 6.09 -8.73
C ARG A 77 14.31 4.96 -8.74
N ARG A 78 13.34 5.05 -9.67
CA ARG A 78 13.15 4.15 -10.83
C ARG A 78 11.76 4.34 -11.46
N PRO A 79 11.65 4.34 -12.80
CA PRO A 79 10.37 4.28 -13.49
C PRO A 79 9.64 2.96 -13.18
N GLY A 80 8.30 3.03 -13.22
CA GLY A 80 7.38 2.10 -12.59
C GLY A 80 7.62 0.62 -12.88
N ARG A 81 7.62 -0.19 -11.81
CA ARG A 81 7.45 -1.63 -11.91
C ARG A 81 6.02 -1.92 -12.41
N PRO A 82 5.82 -2.67 -13.50
CA PRO A 82 4.47 -2.99 -13.96
C PRO A 82 3.74 -3.79 -12.87
N ARG A 83 2.48 -3.43 -12.61
CA ARG A 83 1.62 -4.07 -11.61
C ARG A 83 1.33 -5.52 -12.04
N LYS A 84 2.12 -6.46 -11.51
CA LYS A 84 1.98 -7.90 -11.69
C LYS A 84 0.75 -8.40 -10.92
N GLY A 85 -0.39 -8.41 -11.60
CA GLY A 85 -1.66 -8.90 -11.05
C GLY A 85 -2.75 -9.04 -12.11
N ARG A 86 -2.65 -8.30 -13.22
CA ARG A 86 -3.54 -8.47 -14.38
C ARG A 86 -3.10 -9.59 -15.32
N THR A 87 -1.79 -9.84 -15.42
CA THR A 87 -1.23 -10.90 -16.27
C THR A 87 -1.62 -12.29 -15.81
N ASP A 88 -1.69 -12.52 -14.51
CA ASP A 88 -1.97 -13.86 -13.97
C ASP A 88 -3.40 -14.32 -14.33
N PHE A 89 -4.38 -13.41 -14.24
CA PHE A 89 -5.76 -13.67 -14.69
C PHE A 89 -5.87 -13.91 -16.19
N VAL A 90 -5.10 -13.17 -17.01
CA VAL A 90 -5.12 -13.33 -18.48
C VAL A 90 -4.52 -14.69 -18.88
N VAL A 91 -3.43 -15.11 -18.24
CA VAL A 91 -2.82 -16.42 -18.49
C VAL A 91 -3.76 -17.56 -18.07
N ILE A 92 -4.39 -17.46 -16.89
CA ILE A 92 -5.36 -18.46 -16.41
C ILE A 92 -6.55 -18.57 -17.38
N MET A 93 -7.09 -17.45 -17.84
CA MET A 93 -8.19 -17.44 -18.82
C MET A 93 -7.77 -18.05 -20.17
N ALA A 94 -6.58 -17.71 -20.67
CA ALA A 94 -6.08 -18.25 -21.94
C ALA A 94 -5.91 -19.78 -21.89
N VAL A 95 -5.37 -20.31 -20.79
CA VAL A 95 -5.23 -21.77 -20.59
C VAL A 95 -6.60 -22.44 -20.53
N GLY A 96 -7.58 -21.84 -19.83
CA GLY A 96 -8.95 -22.35 -19.77
C GLY A 96 -9.62 -22.43 -21.15
N VAL A 97 -9.51 -21.36 -21.95
CA VAL A 97 -10.08 -21.34 -23.31
C VAL A 97 -9.43 -22.40 -24.21
N ALA A 98 -8.11 -22.56 -24.13
CA ALA A 98 -7.40 -23.58 -24.92
C ALA A 98 -7.83 -25.00 -24.54
N ALA A 99 -8.01 -25.30 -23.24
CA ALA A 99 -8.46 -26.60 -22.78
C ALA A 99 -9.88 -26.93 -23.28
N VAL A 100 -10.79 -25.95 -23.27
CA VAL A 100 -12.15 -26.11 -23.80
C VAL A 100 -12.12 -26.36 -25.31
N ALA A 101 -11.33 -25.60 -26.06
CA ALA A 101 -11.20 -25.78 -27.51
C ALA A 101 -10.68 -27.17 -27.87
N ILE A 102 -9.67 -27.67 -27.16
CA ILE A 102 -9.12 -29.01 -27.36
C ILE A 102 -10.18 -30.08 -27.06
N GLY A 103 -10.93 -29.94 -25.97
CA GLY A 103 -12.01 -30.86 -25.61
C GLY A 103 -13.12 -30.90 -26.67
N VAL A 104 -13.50 -29.75 -27.22
CA VAL A 104 -14.50 -29.65 -28.30
C VAL A 104 -14.01 -30.33 -29.57
N VAL A 105 -12.74 -30.12 -29.96
CA VAL A 105 -12.14 -30.79 -31.13
C VAL A 105 -12.12 -32.30 -30.94
N TRP A 106 -11.74 -32.79 -29.75
CA TRP A 106 -11.75 -34.22 -29.44
C TRP A 106 -13.16 -34.82 -29.50
N LEU A 107 -14.17 -34.09 -29.02
CA LEU A 107 -15.57 -34.52 -29.05
C LEU A 107 -16.11 -34.59 -30.48
N ILE A 108 -15.76 -33.63 -31.34
CA ILE A 108 -16.10 -33.64 -32.77
C ILE A 108 -15.43 -34.83 -33.47
N VAL A 109 -14.14 -35.07 -33.23
CA VAL A 109 -13.43 -36.23 -33.81
C VAL A 109 -14.05 -37.54 -33.35
N ALA A 110 -14.43 -37.66 -32.07
CA ALA A 110 -15.11 -38.85 -31.55
C ALA A 110 -16.53 -39.06 -32.10
N ALA A 111 -17.26 -37.97 -32.40
CA ALA A 111 -18.62 -38.03 -32.90
C ALA A 111 -18.71 -38.30 -34.42
N PHE A 112 -17.68 -37.92 -35.19
CA PHE A 112 -17.67 -38.03 -36.66
C PHE A 112 -16.61 -39.00 -37.21
N GLY A 113 -15.77 -39.55 -36.34
CA GLY A 113 -14.77 -40.57 -36.68
C GLY A 113 -15.30 -41.99 -36.46
N HIS A 114 -16.31 -42.39 -37.25
CA HIS A 114 -16.66 -43.79 -37.46
C HIS A 114 -17.25 -44.02 -38.84
#